data_AF-A0A1F3ZR83-F1
#
_entry.id   AF-A0A1F3ZR83-F1
#
_cell.length_a   1.000
_cell.length_b   1.000
_cell.length_c   1.000
_cell.angle_alpha   90.00
_cell.angle_beta   90.00
_cell.angle_gamma   90.00
#
_symmetry.space_group_name_H-M   'P 1'
#
loop_
_entity.id
_entity.type
_entity.pdbx_description
1 polymer ?
#
loop_
_entity_poly.entity_id
_entity_poly.type
_entity_poly.pdbx_seq_one_letter_code
_entity_poly.pdbx_strand_id
1 'polypeptide(L)' 'MLGNRLLAAAGTSLLFVGAAGAYPTKPVRLVAGNAPGAATDTVARIFATKLSEVMGQQFIVDNRPGRAG' A
#
# COMPACT_ATOMS: atom_id res chain seq x y z
N MET A 1 61.07 10.48 14.16
CA MET A 1 59.70 11.06 14.22
C MET A 1 59.14 11.07 12.80
N LEU A 2 58.58 9.95 12.32
CA LEU A 2 57.94 9.85 10.99
C LEU A 2 56.43 9.69 11.21
N GLY A 3 55.66 10.66 10.72
CA GLY A 3 54.25 10.85 11.04
C GLY A 3 53.30 9.92 10.31
N ASN A 4 52.45 9.22 11.06
CA ASN A 4 51.27 8.56 10.55
C ASN A 4 50.24 9.61 10.12
N ARG A 5 50.17 9.91 8.82
CA ARG A 5 49.07 10.67 8.24
C ARG A 5 47.85 9.75 8.10
N LEU A 6 47.11 9.64 9.21
CA LEU A 6 45.74 9.17 9.23
C LEU A 6 44.89 10.13 8.40
N LEU A 7 44.57 9.77 7.17
CA LEU A 7 43.39 10.32 6.49
C LEU A 7 42.40 9.16 6.35
N ALA A 8 41.58 9.02 7.40
CA ALA A 8 40.41 8.17 7.37
C ALA A 8 39.46 8.71 6.29
N ALA A 9 39.33 7.97 5.19
CA ALA A 9 38.26 8.16 4.23
C ALA A 9 36.95 7.73 4.90
N ALA A 10 36.36 8.64 5.68
CA ALA A 10 35.01 8.49 6.18
C ALA A 10 34.04 8.66 5.01
N GLY A 11 33.87 7.58 4.24
CA GLY A 11 32.81 7.47 3.23
C GLY A 11 31.48 7.68 3.92
N THR A 12 30.85 8.84 3.71
CA THR A 12 29.49 9.10 4.17
C THR A 12 28.58 8.19 3.37
N SER A 13 28.26 7.02 3.92
CA SER A 13 27.22 6.15 3.40
C SER A 13 25.90 6.92 3.44
N LEU A 14 25.45 7.41 2.30
CA LEU A 14 24.10 7.94 2.13
C LEU A 14 23.12 6.81 2.41
N LEU A 15 22.56 6.79 3.62
CA LEU A 15 21.45 5.93 3.97
C LEU A 15 20.25 6.42 3.15
N PHE A 16 19.93 5.71 2.08
CA PHE A 16 18.71 5.92 1.32
C PHE A 16 17.54 5.43 2.20
N VAL A 17 17.02 6.31 3.05
CA VAL A 17 15.75 6.09 3.73
C VAL A 17 14.69 6.08 2.62
N GLY A 18 14.24 4.89 2.25
CA GLY A 18 13.12 4.74 1.32
C GLY A 18 11.89 5.41 1.92
N ALA A 19 11.50 6.56 1.38
CA ALA A 19 10.25 7.18 1.75
C ALA A 19 9.11 6.21 1.38
N ALA A 20 8.43 5.66 2.39
CA ALA A 20 7.18 4.99 2.16
C ALA A 20 6.22 6.03 1.55
N GLY A 21 6.04 5.98 0.23
CA GLY A 21 5.16 6.91 -0.47
C GLY A 21 3.75 6.87 0.13
N ALA A 22 3.04 8.01 0.07
CA ALA A 22 1.67 8.09 0.55
C ALA A 22 0.82 7.01 -0.14
N TYR A 23 0.25 6.11 0.65
CA TYR A 23 -0.67 5.09 0.16
C TYR A 23 -2.04 5.73 -0.09
N PRO A 24 -2.79 5.29 -1.11
CA PRO A 24 -2.44 4.37 -2.19
C PRO A 24 -1.74 5.04 -3.38
N THR A 25 -0.80 4.32 -4.02
CA THR A 25 -0.11 4.77 -5.25
C THR A 25 -0.65 4.11 -6.52
N LYS A 26 -1.61 3.21 -6.39
CA LYS A 26 -2.25 2.45 -7.46
C LYS A 26 -3.66 2.03 -7.04
N PRO A 27 -4.52 1.65 -7.99
CA PRO A 27 -5.83 1.09 -7.67
C PRO A 27 -5.76 -0.05 -6.66
N VAL A 28 -6.69 -0.05 -5.71
CA VAL A 28 -6.77 -1.00 -4.60
C VAL A 28 -7.93 -1.97 -4.86
N ARG A 29 -7.68 -3.27 -4.62
CA ARG A 29 -8.73 -4.30 -4.67
C ARG A 29 -9.23 -4.60 -3.27
N LEU A 30 -10.53 -4.42 -3.06
CA LEU A 30 -11.26 -4.80 -1.85
C LEU A 30 -11.81 -6.21 -2.05
N VAL A 31 -11.19 -7.19 -1.40
CA VAL A 31 -11.61 -8.59 -1.55
C VAL A 31 -12.81 -8.88 -0.66
N ALA A 32 -13.92 -9.28 -1.26
CA ALA A 32 -15.14 -9.68 -0.54
C ALA A 32 -15.30 -11.21 -0.61
N GLY A 33 -15.40 -11.86 0.55
CA GLY A 33 -15.52 -13.33 0.65
C GLY A 33 -16.93 -13.90 0.45
N ASN A 34 -17.91 -13.04 0.19
CA ASN A 34 -19.32 -13.42 0.00
C ASN A 34 -19.69 -13.40 -1.48
N ALA A 35 -20.80 -14.06 -1.82
CA ALA A 35 -21.36 -14.01 -3.17
C ALA A 35 -21.61 -12.55 -3.63
N PRO A 36 -21.39 -12.24 -4.92
CA PRO A 36 -21.77 -10.94 -5.49
C PRO A 36 -23.25 -10.63 -5.21
N GLY A 37 -23.56 -9.39 -4.85
CA GLY A 37 -24.93 -8.97 -4.53
C GLY A 37 -25.41 -9.33 -3.11
N ALA A 38 -24.63 -10.06 -2.30
CA ALA A 38 -24.92 -10.21 -0.88
C ALA A 38 -24.90 -8.85 -0.15
N ALA A 39 -25.52 -8.76 1.03
CA ALA A 39 -25.51 -7.53 1.83
C ALA A 39 -24.08 -7.01 2.05
N THR A 40 -23.13 -7.90 2.31
CA THR A 40 -21.71 -7.56 2.47
C THR A 40 -21.07 -6.99 1.20
N ASP A 41 -21.44 -7.50 0.02
CA ASP A 41 -20.95 -6.97 -1.27
C ASP A 41 -21.49 -5.56 -1.52
N THR A 42 -22.78 -5.34 -1.23
CA THR A 42 -23.40 -4.01 -1.36
C THR A 42 -22.69 -2.98 -0.48
N VAL A 43 -22.43 -3.34 0.78
CA VAL A 43 -21.68 -2.49 1.71
C VAL A 43 -20.26 -2.25 1.20
N ALA A 44 -19.57 -3.28 0.69
CA ALA A 44 -18.23 -3.14 0.12
C ALA A 44 -18.19 -2.15 -1.06
N ARG A 45 -19.21 -2.14 -1.92
CA ARG A 45 -19.30 -1.19 -3.05
C ARG A 45 -19.52 0.25 -2.60
N ILE A 46 -20.30 0.47 -1.53
CA ILE A 46 -20.48 1.79 -0.92
C ILE A 46 -19.14 2.29 -0.37
N PHE A 47 -18.41 1.44 0.37
CA PHE A 47 -17.08 1.78 0.86
C PHE A 47 -16.08 2.04 -0.26
N ALA A 48 -16.06 1.22 -1.31
CA ALA A 48 -15.18 1.40 -2.46
C ALA A 48 -15.37 2.79 -3.10
N THR A 49 -16.62 3.20 -3.28
CA THR A 49 -16.96 4.52 -3.81
C THR A 49 -16.41 5.61 -2.90
N LYS A 50 -16.70 5.53 -1.59
CA LYS A 50 -16.29 6.59 -0.65
C LYS A 50 -14.77 6.67 -0.46
N LEU A 51 -14.09 5.52 -0.41
CA LEU A 51 -12.63 5.45 -0.35
C LEU A 51 -11.99 6.06 -1.59
N SER A 52 -12.59 5.85 -2.75
CA SER A 52 -12.09 6.44 -3.99
C SER A 52 -12.19 7.96 -3.98
N GLU A 53 -13.29 8.52 -3.46
CA GLU A 53 -13.47 9.96 -3.31
C GLU A 53 -12.44 10.58 -2.35
N VAL A 54 -12.23 9.98 -1.17
CA VAL A 54 -11.39 10.58 -0.13
C VAL A 54 -9.90 10.34 -0.34
N MET A 55 -9.52 9.25 -1.03
CA MET A 55 -8.11 8.89 -1.24
C MET A 55 -7.60 9.25 -2.63
N GLY A 56 -8.47 9.65 -3.57
CA GLY A 56 -8.08 10.03 -4.93
C GLY A 56 -7.52 8.88 -5.78
N GLN A 57 -7.75 7.64 -5.37
CA GLN A 57 -7.35 6.43 -6.09
C GLN A 57 -8.53 5.48 -6.19
N GLN A 58 -8.58 4.68 -7.24
CA GLN A 58 -9.68 3.76 -7.45
C GLN A 58 -9.66 2.59 -6.45
N PHE A 59 -10.81 2.31 -5.83
CA PHE A 59 -11.06 1.09 -5.08
C PHE A 59 -12.06 0.21 -5.83
N ILE A 60 -11.70 -1.06 -6.02
CA ILE A 60 -12.46 -2.02 -6.84
C ILE A 60 -12.84 -3.22 -5.97
N VAL A 61 -14.12 -3.58 -5.93
CA VAL A 61 -14.57 -4.80 -5.24
C VAL A 61 -14.24 -6.04 -6.08
N ASP A 62 -13.48 -6.96 -5.49
CA ASP A 62 -13.10 -8.26 -6.05
C ASP A 62 -13.77 -9.37 -5.23
N ASN A 63 -14.91 -9.87 -5.69
CA ASN A 63 -15.64 -10.94 -5.02
C ASN A 63 -14.93 -12.27 -5.24
N ARG A 64 -14.43 -12.86 -4.15
CA ARG A 64 -13.81 -14.20 -4.13
C ARG A 64 -14.56 -15.08 -3.14
N PRO A 65 -15.79 -15.51 -3.49
CA PRO A 65 -16.55 -16.40 -2.63
C PRO A 65 -15.76 -17.70 -2.39
N GLY A 66 -15.56 -18.03 -1.12
CA GLY A 66 -15.00 -19.33 -0.72
C GLY A 66 -16.07 -20.42 -0.74
N ARG A 67 -15.72 -21.63 -0.26
CA ARG A 67 -16.68 -22.74 -0.07
C ARG A 67 -17.76 -22.47 1.01
N ALA A 68 -17.72 -21.32 1.67
CA ALA A 68 -18.81 -20.87 2.52
C ALA A 68 -19.88 -20.25 1.60
N GLY A 69 -20.92 -21.05 1.30
CA GLY A 69 -22.05 -20.64 0.46
C GLY A 69 -22.80 -19.44 1.01
#